data_AF-A0A6H9GAW3-F1
#
_entry.id   AF-A0A6H9GAW3-F1
#
_cell.length_a   1.000
_cell.length_b   1.000
_cell.length_c   1.000
_cell.angle_alpha   90.00
_cell.angle_beta   90.00
_cell.angle_gamma   90.00
#
_symmetry.space_group_name_H-M   'P 1'
#
loop_
_entity.id
_entity.type
_entity.pdbx_description
1 polymer ?
#
loop_
_entity_poly.entity_id
_entity_poly.type
_entity_poly.pdbx_seq_one_letter_code
_entity_poly.pdbx_strand_id
1 'polypeptide(L)'
;MKNIALATKKVFQRGQKGAEVLVLVLGLCGAGTQIAHAAAFNYSNDFSKYGVQQNFSCPASPGGVCGAIAAINSFIFLQKQYPNIYDNKLVPKYNPMTNTSMMDAQAFADTGWQVGGNPMRKGYYQRTGGAEQDYLDTKKDWFNDYAPGTSVISSWFSGSADNNRKPTIDDLAQEIKDGEDVEFFVQGTNFYHVLTLTGVFCDMAMSCGIKYQDPNMPTVEQIASVMINNGMLMFTGVPGSNFNGTVTITAAFSESPIPEPSSLLGILAIGSLGAISALKRNSK
;
A
#
# COMPACT_ATOMS: atom_id res chain seq x y z
N MET A 1 20.62 -6.69 -61.18
CA MET A 1 19.87 -7.53 -62.13
C MET A 1 19.14 -8.63 -61.37
N LYS A 2 17.83 -8.43 -61.12
CA LYS A 2 16.74 -9.42 -61.19
C LYS A 2 15.45 -8.68 -60.82
N ASN A 3 14.65 -8.43 -61.84
CA ASN A 3 13.26 -7.93 -61.78
C ASN A 3 12.36 -9.01 -61.14
N ILE A 4 11.19 -8.69 -60.57
CA ILE A 4 9.82 -8.81 -61.14
C ILE A 4 8.95 -9.12 -59.88
N ALA A 5 7.72 -8.69 -59.61
CA ALA A 5 6.71 -7.86 -60.28
C ALA A 5 5.82 -7.20 -59.20
N LEU A 6 5.36 -6.01 -59.54
CA LEU A 6 4.20 -5.34 -58.97
C LEU A 6 2.93 -6.01 -59.51
N ALA A 7 2.01 -6.44 -58.64
CA ALA A 7 0.65 -6.82 -59.04
C ALA A 7 -0.35 -5.86 -58.38
N THR A 8 -0.67 -4.79 -59.10
CA THR A 8 -1.83 -3.93 -58.84
C THR A 8 -3.11 -4.61 -59.34
N LYS A 9 -4.10 -4.75 -58.47
CA LYS A 9 -5.50 -4.92 -58.87
C LYS A 9 -6.37 -3.91 -58.11
N LYS A 10 -6.79 -2.83 -58.79
CA LYS A 10 -7.97 -2.03 -58.43
C LYS A 10 -9.21 -2.92 -58.72
N VAL A 11 -10.31 -2.83 -57.98
CA VAL A 11 -11.39 -1.87 -58.28
C VAL A 11 -12.51 -1.99 -57.23
N PHE A 12 -12.93 -0.81 -56.78
CA PHE A 12 -14.24 -0.35 -56.28
C PHE A 12 -14.82 -0.80 -54.93
N GLN A 13 -15.05 0.25 -54.14
CA GLN A 13 -15.87 0.35 -52.94
C GLN A 13 -17.34 0.04 -53.20
N ARG A 14 -17.98 -0.62 -52.23
CA ARG A 14 -19.34 -0.27 -51.81
C ARG A 14 -19.59 -0.69 -50.36
N GLY A 15 -19.69 0.32 -49.49
CA GLY A 15 -20.55 0.28 -48.31
C GLY A 15 -19.96 -0.23 -46.99
N GLN A 16 -20.20 0.56 -45.95
CA GLN A 16 -20.25 0.21 -44.52
C GLN A 16 -18.95 0.27 -43.69
N LYS A 17 -18.84 1.41 -42.99
CA LYS A 17 -18.53 1.57 -41.56
C LYS A 17 -17.59 0.52 -40.92
N GLY A 18 -16.35 0.93 -40.68
CA GLY A 18 -15.45 0.27 -39.74
C GLY A 18 -14.20 1.12 -39.57
N ALA A 19 -13.90 1.52 -38.35
CA ALA A 19 -12.72 2.31 -38.02
C ALA A 19 -11.45 1.61 -38.51
N GLU A 20 -10.62 2.32 -39.27
CA GLU A 20 -9.32 1.84 -39.70
C GLU A 20 -8.40 1.74 -38.49
N VAL A 21 -8.02 0.50 -38.16
CA VAL A 21 -6.94 0.20 -37.23
C VAL A 21 -5.65 0.69 -37.88
N LEU A 22 -5.13 1.80 -37.40
CA LEU A 22 -3.79 2.28 -37.73
C LEU A 22 -2.77 1.36 -37.05
N VAL A 23 -2.31 0.32 -37.77
CA VAL A 23 -1.16 -0.48 -37.34
C VAL A 23 0.09 0.37 -37.53
N LEU A 24 0.58 0.94 -36.44
CA LEU A 24 1.88 1.61 -36.41
C LEU A 24 2.98 0.54 -36.45
N VAL A 25 3.58 0.35 -37.61
CA VAL A 25 4.79 -0.46 -37.79
C VAL A 25 5.97 0.35 -37.25
N LEU A 26 6.40 0.06 -36.02
CA LEU A 26 7.64 0.61 -35.46
C LEU A 26 8.83 -0.12 -36.09
N GLY A 27 9.62 0.64 -36.86
CA GLY A 27 10.82 0.20 -37.53
C GLY A 27 11.88 -0.31 -36.54
N LEU A 28 12.37 -1.52 -36.81
CA LEU A 28 13.60 -2.08 -36.27
C LEU A 28 14.80 -1.25 -36.75
N CYS A 29 15.28 -0.32 -35.92
CA CYS A 29 16.58 0.32 -36.08
C CYS A 29 17.26 0.48 -34.71
N GLY A 30 18.39 -0.21 -34.52
CA GLY A 30 19.39 0.10 -33.50
C GLY A 30 19.13 -0.47 -32.11
N ALA A 31 19.61 -1.69 -31.87
CA ALA A 31 19.79 -2.22 -30.52
C ALA A 31 20.93 -1.47 -29.80
N GLY A 32 20.65 -0.25 -29.36
CA GLY A 32 21.23 0.27 -28.14
C GLY A 32 20.26 -0.12 -27.04
N THR A 33 20.61 -1.11 -26.22
CA THR A 33 19.98 -1.30 -24.92
C THR A 33 20.26 -0.03 -24.12
N GLN A 34 19.39 0.97 -24.25
CA GLN A 34 19.25 1.95 -23.19
C GLN A 34 18.78 1.14 -22.00
N ILE A 35 19.69 0.93 -21.05
CA ILE A 35 19.33 0.51 -19.71
C ILE A 35 18.32 1.57 -19.28
N ALA A 36 17.04 1.21 -19.21
CA ALA A 36 16.05 2.09 -18.64
C ALA A 36 16.45 2.26 -17.18
N HIS A 37 17.17 3.35 -16.88
CA HIS A 37 17.36 3.77 -15.50
C HIS A 37 15.95 4.03 -14.97
N ALA A 38 15.55 3.29 -13.93
CA ALA A 38 14.32 3.59 -13.21
C ALA A 38 14.38 5.09 -12.85
N ALA A 39 13.36 5.83 -13.27
CA ALA A 39 13.30 7.26 -12.99
C ALA A 39 13.31 7.47 -11.46
N ALA A 40 14.00 8.51 -11.00
CA ALA A 40 13.93 8.90 -9.60
C ALA A 40 12.47 9.12 -9.20
N PHE A 41 12.11 8.67 -8.00
CA PHE A 41 10.75 8.80 -7.48
C PHE A 41 10.76 9.15 -6.00
N ASN A 42 9.66 9.75 -5.55
CA ASN A 42 9.40 10.09 -4.16
C ASN A 42 7.89 10.09 -3.97
N TYR A 43 7.38 9.00 -3.40
CA TYR A 43 5.96 8.83 -3.08
C TYR A 43 5.78 8.90 -1.58
N SER A 44 4.68 9.49 -1.13
CA SER A 44 4.36 9.59 0.28
C SER A 44 2.88 9.79 0.52
N ASN A 45 2.40 9.17 1.58
CA ASN A 45 1.12 9.47 2.19
C ASN A 45 1.24 10.69 3.11
N ASP A 46 0.10 11.34 3.38
CA ASP A 46 0.04 12.45 4.32
C ASP A 46 0.18 11.95 5.77
N PHE A 47 1.38 12.10 6.34
CA PHE A 47 1.68 11.66 7.71
C PHE A 47 0.71 12.19 8.77
N SER A 48 0.14 13.39 8.56
CA SER A 48 -0.78 14.01 9.54
C SER A 48 -2.11 13.25 9.69
N LYS A 49 -2.42 12.35 8.74
CA LYS A 49 -3.62 11.52 8.78
C LYS A 49 -3.46 10.27 9.64
N TYR A 50 -2.24 9.80 9.90
CA TYR A 50 -2.05 8.63 10.75
C TYR A 50 -2.51 8.87 12.20
N GLY A 51 -2.88 7.78 12.87
CA GLY A 51 -3.12 7.80 14.31
C GLY A 51 -1.85 8.08 15.10
N VAL A 52 -2.02 8.48 16.36
CA VAL A 52 -0.90 8.73 17.29
C VAL A 52 -0.96 7.82 18.52
N GLN A 53 -1.60 6.66 18.40
CA GLN A 53 -1.63 5.66 19.46
C GLN A 53 -0.20 5.18 19.70
N GLN A 54 0.22 5.20 20.97
CA GLN A 54 1.56 4.77 21.37
C GLN A 54 1.56 3.29 21.78
N ASN A 55 2.69 2.60 21.57
CA ASN A 55 2.87 1.17 21.83
C ASN A 55 2.73 0.75 23.30
N PHE A 56 3.36 1.49 24.23
CA PHE A 56 3.42 1.13 25.67
C PHE A 56 2.14 1.39 26.45
N SER A 57 1.04 1.54 25.72
CA SER A 57 -0.22 2.00 26.23
C SER A 57 -1.19 0.83 26.46
N CYS A 58 -0.88 -0.38 25.95
CA CYS A 58 -1.66 -1.59 26.21
C CYS A 58 -1.19 -2.28 27.51
N PRO A 59 -1.97 -2.25 28.60
CA PRO A 59 -1.54 -2.74 29.91
C PRO A 59 -1.49 -4.27 30.00
N ALA A 60 -2.07 -5.00 29.04
CA ALA A 60 -2.10 -6.47 29.03
C ALA A 60 -0.80 -7.11 28.52
N SER A 61 0.07 -6.34 27.84
CA SER A 61 1.34 -6.85 27.30
C SER A 61 2.49 -5.91 27.68
N PRO A 62 3.26 -6.19 28.76
CA PRO A 62 4.33 -5.32 29.22
C PRO A 62 5.51 -5.19 28.23
N GLY A 63 5.52 -5.98 27.15
CA GLY A 63 6.49 -5.87 26.04
C GLY A 63 6.05 -4.96 24.88
N GLY A 64 4.85 -4.38 24.94
CA GLY A 64 4.22 -3.63 23.84
C GLY A 64 3.41 -4.53 22.89
N VAL A 65 2.57 -3.90 22.08
CA VAL A 65 1.68 -4.53 21.08
C VAL A 65 1.88 -3.85 19.71
N CYS A 66 3.13 -3.71 19.29
CA CYS A 66 3.52 -2.83 18.19
C CYS A 66 2.76 -3.11 16.88
N GLY A 67 2.46 -4.38 16.58
CA GLY A 67 1.63 -4.74 15.43
C GLY A 67 0.21 -4.19 15.51
N ALA A 68 -0.43 -4.30 16.68
CA ALA A 68 -1.77 -3.78 16.88
C ALA A 68 -1.79 -2.25 16.84
N ILE A 69 -0.78 -1.58 17.40
CA ILE A 69 -0.71 -0.11 17.36
C ILE A 69 -0.46 0.39 15.94
N ALA A 70 0.47 -0.23 15.21
CA ALA A 70 0.70 0.09 13.79
C ALA A 70 -0.60 -0.04 12.99
N ALA A 71 -1.33 -1.16 13.16
CA ALA A 71 -2.61 -1.38 12.50
C ALA A 71 -3.65 -0.30 12.84
N ILE A 72 -3.83 0.04 14.13
CA ILE A 72 -4.81 1.07 14.52
C ILE A 72 -4.43 2.46 14.00
N ASN A 73 -3.15 2.83 14.02
CA ASN A 73 -2.71 4.11 13.46
C ASN A 73 -2.94 4.18 11.94
N SER A 74 -2.70 3.06 11.25
CA SER A 74 -3.01 2.84 9.84
C SER A 74 -4.52 2.92 9.55
N PHE A 75 -5.37 2.30 10.38
CA PHE A 75 -6.83 2.38 10.20
C PHE A 75 -7.37 3.79 10.41
N ILE A 76 -6.76 4.57 11.31
CA ILE A 76 -7.06 6.00 11.46
C ILE A 76 -6.66 6.77 10.18
N PHE A 77 -5.50 6.47 9.59
CA PHE A 77 -5.09 7.03 8.29
C PHE A 77 -6.15 6.73 7.22
N LEU A 78 -6.52 5.46 7.04
CA LEU A 78 -7.47 5.03 6.02
C LEU A 78 -8.82 5.73 6.13
N GLN A 79 -9.40 5.83 7.34
CA GLN A 79 -10.67 6.52 7.53
C GLN A 79 -10.60 8.02 7.24
N LYS A 80 -9.47 8.68 7.53
CA LYS A 80 -9.29 10.11 7.23
C LYS A 80 -8.94 10.36 5.76
N GLN A 81 -8.22 9.44 5.15
CA GLN A 81 -7.81 9.52 3.75
C GLN A 81 -8.98 9.21 2.82
N TYR A 82 -9.78 8.20 3.15
CA TYR A 82 -10.91 7.70 2.36
C TYR A 82 -12.21 7.66 3.18
N PRO A 83 -12.71 8.82 3.65
CA PRO A 83 -13.85 8.87 4.56
C PRO A 83 -15.14 8.29 3.97
N ASN A 84 -15.32 8.37 2.64
CA ASN A 84 -16.50 7.84 1.97
C ASN A 84 -16.49 6.31 1.82
N ILE A 85 -15.32 5.68 1.93
CA ILE A 85 -15.16 4.22 1.80
C ILE A 85 -15.37 3.58 3.18
N TYR A 86 -14.67 4.08 4.20
CA TYR A 86 -14.69 3.46 5.52
C TYR A 86 -15.72 4.05 6.49
N ASP A 87 -16.21 5.27 6.26
CA ASP A 87 -17.33 5.87 7.01
C ASP A 87 -17.17 5.78 8.54
N ASN A 88 -15.95 6.00 9.04
CA ASN A 88 -15.56 5.90 10.46
C ASN A 88 -15.82 4.52 11.12
N LYS A 89 -15.84 3.43 10.34
CA LYS A 89 -16.13 2.08 10.86
C LYS A 89 -14.91 1.28 11.30
N LEU A 90 -13.73 1.51 10.70
CA LEU A 90 -12.51 0.74 11.00
C LEU A 90 -12.00 0.93 12.43
N VAL A 91 -12.29 2.06 13.07
CA VAL A 91 -11.82 2.36 14.43
C VAL A 91 -13.02 2.80 15.28
N PRO A 92 -13.91 1.86 15.66
CA PRO A 92 -15.20 2.16 16.28
C PRO A 92 -15.07 2.81 17.67
N LYS A 93 -13.90 2.72 18.32
CA LYS A 93 -13.60 3.36 19.61
C LYS A 93 -12.62 4.54 19.45
N TYR A 94 -12.53 5.09 18.25
CA TYR A 94 -11.70 6.25 17.94
C TYR A 94 -12.01 7.45 18.84
N ASN A 95 -10.97 8.03 19.43
CA ASN A 95 -11.02 9.28 20.14
C ASN A 95 -10.45 10.41 19.26
N PRO A 96 -11.29 11.31 18.70
CA PRO A 96 -10.82 12.39 17.84
C PRO A 96 -10.03 13.47 18.59
N MET A 97 -10.21 13.63 19.92
CA MET A 97 -9.48 14.64 20.70
C MET A 97 -8.00 14.29 20.86
N THR A 98 -7.70 12.99 20.96
CA THR A 98 -6.33 12.49 21.14
C THR A 98 -5.78 11.84 19.88
N ASN A 99 -6.61 11.63 18.85
CA ASN A 99 -6.25 10.92 17.63
C ASN A 99 -5.73 9.48 17.90
N THR A 100 -6.38 8.77 18.82
CA THR A 100 -5.99 7.43 19.28
C THR A 100 -7.18 6.49 19.43
N SER A 101 -6.93 5.19 19.55
CA SER A 101 -7.94 4.21 19.98
C SER A 101 -7.32 3.05 20.76
N MET A 102 -7.28 3.19 22.08
CA MET A 102 -6.71 2.16 22.96
C MET A 102 -7.55 0.88 22.97
N MET A 103 -8.87 1.02 23.01
CA MET A 103 -9.77 -0.13 23.10
C MET A 103 -9.70 -0.97 21.84
N ASP A 104 -9.63 -0.34 20.66
CA ASP A 104 -9.48 -1.07 19.41
C ASP A 104 -8.10 -1.71 19.31
N ALA A 105 -7.05 -1.03 19.78
CA ALA A 105 -5.71 -1.60 19.87
C ALA A 105 -5.66 -2.84 20.78
N GLN A 106 -6.33 -2.79 21.93
CA GLN A 106 -6.40 -3.92 22.86
C GLN A 106 -7.23 -5.08 22.29
N ALA A 107 -8.33 -4.78 21.60
CA ALA A 107 -9.16 -5.77 20.91
C ALA A 107 -8.39 -6.45 19.77
N PHE A 108 -7.70 -5.67 18.93
CA PHE A 108 -6.87 -6.17 17.86
C PHE A 108 -5.70 -7.00 18.40
N ALA A 109 -5.07 -6.57 19.49
CA ALA A 109 -3.93 -7.26 20.09
C ALA A 109 -4.34 -8.58 20.77
N ASP A 110 -5.28 -8.52 21.70
CA ASP A 110 -5.40 -9.51 22.76
C ASP A 110 -6.84 -9.93 23.04
N THR A 111 -7.68 -9.00 23.51
CA THR A 111 -9.01 -9.35 24.04
C THR A 111 -9.97 -9.87 22.97
N GLY A 112 -9.65 -9.65 21.69
CA GLY A 112 -10.54 -9.97 20.58
C GLY A 112 -11.72 -9.02 20.49
N TRP A 113 -12.62 -9.30 19.55
CA TRP A 113 -13.83 -8.52 19.31
C TRP A 113 -14.96 -9.38 18.74
N GLN A 114 -16.17 -8.82 18.77
CA GLN A 114 -17.33 -9.40 18.12
C GLN A 114 -18.21 -8.27 17.57
N VAL A 115 -18.62 -8.38 16.29
CA VAL A 115 -19.53 -7.44 15.64
C VAL A 115 -20.83 -8.15 15.29
N GLY A 116 -21.94 -7.71 15.86
CA GLY A 116 -23.26 -8.27 15.58
C GLY A 116 -23.33 -9.79 15.79
N GLY A 117 -23.78 -10.52 14.77
CA GLY A 117 -23.90 -11.98 14.78
C GLY A 117 -22.63 -12.74 14.37
N ASN A 118 -21.52 -12.06 14.10
CA ASN A 118 -20.26 -12.71 13.71
C ASN A 118 -19.67 -13.50 14.89
N PRO A 119 -18.85 -14.53 14.63
CA PRO A 119 -18.16 -15.24 15.70
C PRO A 119 -17.22 -14.32 16.48
N MET A 120 -16.96 -14.65 17.74
CA MET A 120 -15.92 -13.98 18.53
C MET A 120 -14.57 -14.15 17.85
N ARG A 121 -13.93 -13.06 17.46
CA ARG A 121 -12.60 -13.03 16.86
C ARG A 121 -11.54 -13.06 17.94
N LYS A 122 -10.42 -13.71 17.65
CA LYS A 122 -9.22 -13.64 18.48
C LYS A 122 -8.39 -12.43 18.09
N GLY A 123 -7.82 -11.76 19.08
CA GLY A 123 -6.75 -10.80 18.86
C GLY A 123 -5.50 -11.48 18.28
N TYR A 124 -4.66 -10.70 17.60
CA TYR A 124 -3.44 -11.12 16.92
C TYR A 124 -2.57 -12.02 17.81
N TYR A 125 -2.26 -11.60 19.04
CA TYR A 125 -1.36 -12.32 19.94
C TYR A 125 -2.00 -13.55 20.61
N GLN A 126 -3.30 -13.78 20.40
CA GLN A 126 -4.02 -14.97 20.87
C GLN A 126 -4.18 -16.05 19.79
N ARG A 127 -3.67 -15.78 18.58
CA ARG A 127 -3.60 -16.76 17.50
C ARG A 127 -2.35 -17.64 17.65
N THR A 128 -2.38 -18.81 17.01
CA THR A 128 -1.39 -19.87 17.18
C THR A 128 -0.74 -20.31 15.87
N GLY A 129 -0.87 -19.48 14.83
CA GLY A 129 -0.22 -19.68 13.54
C GLY A 129 1.20 -19.11 13.53
N GLY A 130 1.66 -18.71 12.35
CA GLY A 130 2.88 -17.91 12.21
C GLY A 130 2.57 -16.43 12.38
N ALA A 131 3.48 -15.66 12.97
CA ALA A 131 3.25 -14.25 13.29
C ALA A 131 2.74 -13.43 12.09
N GLU A 132 3.34 -13.59 10.92
CA GLU A 132 2.92 -12.90 9.70
C GLU A 132 1.50 -13.31 9.26
N GLN A 133 1.19 -14.61 9.30
CA GLN A 133 -0.12 -15.12 8.91
C GLN A 133 -1.21 -14.70 9.90
N ASP A 134 -0.91 -14.78 11.20
CA ASP A 134 -1.83 -14.38 12.26
C ASP A 134 -2.14 -12.89 12.18
N TYR A 135 -1.15 -12.05 11.82
CA TYR A 135 -1.35 -10.63 11.60
C TYR A 135 -2.26 -10.38 10.39
N LEU A 136 -1.97 -11.03 9.26
CA LEU A 136 -2.79 -10.96 8.04
C LEU A 136 -4.24 -11.37 8.31
N ASP A 137 -4.45 -12.50 8.99
CA ASP A 137 -5.78 -13.02 9.30
C ASP A 137 -6.52 -12.11 10.28
N THR A 138 -5.81 -11.50 11.24
CA THR A 138 -6.41 -10.52 12.15
C THR A 138 -6.87 -9.28 11.39
N LYS A 139 -6.06 -8.74 10.47
CA LYS A 139 -6.46 -7.63 9.60
C LYS A 139 -7.67 -8.03 8.74
N LYS A 140 -7.61 -9.17 8.04
CA LYS A 140 -8.73 -9.65 7.20
C LYS A 140 -10.02 -9.79 7.99
N ASP A 141 -9.99 -10.39 9.17
CA ASP A 141 -11.16 -10.50 10.03
C ASP A 141 -11.70 -9.12 10.48
N TRP A 142 -10.80 -8.17 10.80
CA TRP A 142 -11.19 -6.83 11.23
C TRP A 142 -11.95 -6.09 10.13
N PHE A 143 -11.42 -6.07 8.91
CA PHE A 143 -12.08 -5.45 7.76
C PHE A 143 -13.38 -6.16 7.40
N ASN A 144 -13.40 -7.50 7.40
CA ASN A 144 -14.62 -8.26 7.11
C ASN A 144 -15.75 -7.99 8.12
N ASP A 145 -15.42 -7.68 9.37
CA ASP A 145 -16.42 -7.42 10.40
C ASP A 145 -16.86 -5.93 10.43
N TYR A 146 -15.93 -4.98 10.30
CA TYR A 146 -16.22 -3.55 10.45
C TYR A 146 -16.51 -2.81 9.13
N ALA A 147 -15.84 -3.19 8.05
CA ALA A 147 -15.96 -2.54 6.75
C ALA A 147 -15.95 -3.60 5.62
N PRO A 148 -16.95 -4.50 5.58
CA PRO A 148 -16.97 -5.61 4.63
C PRO A 148 -16.97 -5.11 3.18
N GLY A 149 -16.07 -5.66 2.37
CA GLY A 149 -16.00 -5.39 0.93
C GLY A 149 -15.45 -4.00 0.57
N THR A 150 -14.85 -3.27 1.52
CA THR A 150 -14.25 -1.96 1.26
C THR A 150 -12.78 -2.03 0.90
N SER A 151 -12.17 -3.22 0.96
CA SER A 151 -10.70 -3.36 1.01
C SER A 151 -10.23 -4.66 0.39
N VAL A 152 -9.08 -4.61 -0.29
CA VAL A 152 -8.23 -5.77 -0.59
C VAL A 152 -7.01 -5.71 0.33
N ILE A 153 -6.62 -6.85 0.89
CA ILE A 153 -5.41 -6.93 1.72
C ILE A 153 -4.41 -7.85 1.04
N SER A 154 -3.28 -7.28 0.61
CA SER A 154 -2.16 -7.97 -0.01
C SER A 154 -1.02 -8.18 1.00
N SER A 155 -0.20 -9.20 0.79
CA SER A 155 0.90 -9.51 1.69
C SER A 155 2.14 -10.06 0.98
N TRP A 156 3.32 -9.80 1.57
CA TRP A 156 4.61 -10.32 1.14
C TRP A 156 5.35 -10.91 2.33
N PHE A 157 5.37 -12.23 2.45
CA PHE A 157 6.24 -12.95 3.38
C PHE A 157 6.44 -14.39 2.91
N SER A 158 7.47 -15.06 3.43
CA SER A 158 7.70 -16.48 3.15
C SER A 158 6.53 -17.32 3.67
N GLY A 159 5.78 -17.96 2.77
CA GLY A 159 4.57 -18.71 3.07
C GLY A 159 3.27 -17.96 2.80
N SER A 160 3.30 -16.67 2.42
CA SER A 160 2.10 -15.93 2.02
C SER A 160 1.44 -16.55 0.78
N ALA A 161 0.11 -16.60 0.79
CA ALA A 161 -0.69 -17.01 -0.35
C ALA A 161 -0.72 -15.96 -1.47
N ASP A 162 -0.54 -14.67 -1.14
CA ASP A 162 -0.58 -13.58 -2.11
C ASP A 162 0.78 -13.48 -2.81
N ASN A 163 1.86 -13.34 -2.03
CA ASN A 163 3.23 -13.28 -2.53
C ASN A 163 4.19 -14.05 -1.61
N ASN A 164 4.53 -15.29 -1.99
CA ASN A 164 5.47 -16.14 -1.24
C ASN A 164 6.95 -15.69 -1.41
N ARG A 165 7.26 -14.48 -0.96
CA ARG A 165 8.59 -13.85 -0.97
C ARG A 165 8.61 -12.64 -0.03
N LYS A 166 9.80 -12.14 0.28
CA LYS A 166 9.97 -10.86 1.01
C LYS A 166 9.64 -9.67 0.08
N PRO A 167 9.20 -8.52 0.62
CA PRO A 167 8.89 -7.34 -0.19
C PRO A 167 10.16 -6.73 -0.80
N THR A 168 10.01 -6.14 -1.97
CA THR A 168 11.02 -5.36 -2.69
C THR A 168 10.70 -3.87 -2.60
N ILE A 169 11.65 -3.02 -2.98
CA ILE A 169 11.42 -1.57 -2.99
C ILE A 169 10.32 -1.19 -3.99
N ASP A 170 10.20 -1.93 -5.10
CA ASP A 170 9.19 -1.69 -6.14
C ASP A 170 7.79 -2.03 -5.64
N ASP A 171 7.64 -3.11 -4.85
CA ASP A 171 6.36 -3.43 -4.21
C ASP A 171 5.91 -2.27 -3.32
N LEU A 172 6.79 -1.86 -2.39
CA LEU A 172 6.49 -0.78 -1.45
C LEU A 172 6.22 0.56 -2.16
N ALA A 173 6.98 0.85 -3.22
CA ALA A 173 6.82 2.07 -3.98
C ALA A 173 5.49 2.09 -4.75
N GLN A 174 5.04 0.96 -5.27
CA GLN A 174 3.78 0.87 -6.01
C GLN A 174 2.58 1.07 -5.06
N GLU A 175 2.56 0.42 -3.89
CA GLU A 175 1.50 0.61 -2.90
C GLU A 175 1.40 2.08 -2.43
N ILE A 176 2.53 2.70 -2.05
CA ILE A 176 2.52 4.10 -1.60
C ILE A 176 2.18 5.07 -2.74
N LYS A 177 2.56 4.75 -3.98
CA LYS A 177 2.17 5.54 -5.16
C LYS A 177 0.66 5.52 -5.39
N ASP A 178 0.03 4.38 -5.18
CA ASP A 178 -1.41 4.22 -5.35
C ASP A 178 -2.20 4.78 -4.15
N GLY A 179 -1.52 5.17 -3.08
CA GLY A 179 -2.10 5.81 -1.91
C GLY A 179 -2.56 4.80 -0.85
N GLU A 180 -2.01 3.59 -0.92
CA GLU A 180 -2.36 2.49 -0.02
C GLU A 180 -1.72 2.66 1.36
N ASP A 181 -2.33 2.00 2.34
CA ASP A 181 -1.71 1.81 3.64
C ASP A 181 -0.80 0.58 3.62
N VAL A 182 0.36 0.67 4.27
CA VAL A 182 1.33 -0.42 4.34
C VAL A 182 1.98 -0.50 5.71
N GLU A 183 1.82 -1.62 6.41
CA GLU A 183 2.64 -1.98 7.56
C GLU A 183 3.68 -3.04 7.18
N PHE A 184 4.82 -3.01 7.84
CA PHE A 184 5.91 -3.94 7.57
C PHE A 184 6.62 -4.36 8.84
N PHE A 185 7.07 -5.61 8.83
CA PHE A 185 7.76 -6.23 9.95
C PHE A 185 9.26 -6.07 9.76
N VAL A 186 9.94 -5.74 10.85
CA VAL A 186 11.40 -5.64 10.87
C VAL A 186 11.98 -6.57 11.91
N GLN A 187 13.07 -7.24 11.55
CA GLN A 187 13.79 -8.16 12.43
C GLN A 187 15.28 -7.84 12.46
N GLY A 188 15.84 -7.76 13.67
CA GLY A 188 17.28 -7.66 13.92
C GLY A 188 17.71 -8.68 14.98
N THR A 189 18.97 -8.66 15.37
CA THR A 189 19.47 -9.53 16.46
C THR A 189 18.70 -9.22 17.76
N ASN A 190 17.93 -10.19 18.25
CA ASN A 190 17.04 -10.06 19.42
C ASN A 190 16.06 -8.88 19.32
N PHE A 191 15.67 -8.50 18.11
CA PHE A 191 14.77 -7.38 17.87
C PHE A 191 13.71 -7.77 16.86
N TYR A 192 12.46 -7.47 17.18
CA TYR A 192 11.31 -7.65 16.29
C TYR A 192 10.34 -6.50 16.51
N HIS A 193 9.89 -5.89 15.43
CA HIS A 193 9.02 -4.73 15.50
C HIS A 193 8.13 -4.60 14.27
N VAL A 194 7.07 -3.81 14.39
CA VAL A 194 6.16 -3.48 13.29
C VAL A 194 6.14 -1.97 13.13
N LEU A 195 6.29 -1.53 11.88
CA LEU A 195 6.34 -0.14 11.48
C LEU A 195 5.28 0.10 10.40
N THR A 196 4.83 1.35 10.27
CA THR A 196 3.90 1.76 9.20
C THR A 196 4.65 2.60 8.19
N LEU A 197 4.64 2.22 6.92
CA LEU A 197 5.29 2.93 5.84
C LEU A 197 4.47 4.17 5.46
N THR A 198 5.13 5.31 5.36
CA THR A 198 4.52 6.60 5.02
C THR A 198 5.09 7.20 3.74
N GLY A 199 6.22 6.65 3.26
CA GLY A 199 6.85 7.10 2.02
C GLY A 199 7.95 6.17 1.52
N VAL A 200 8.21 6.22 0.22
CA VAL A 200 9.34 5.54 -0.44
C VAL A 200 9.95 6.48 -1.46
N PHE A 201 11.28 6.51 -1.53
CA PHE A 201 12.00 7.32 -2.50
C PHE A 201 13.23 6.59 -3.02
N CYS A 202 13.60 6.87 -4.26
CA CYS A 202 14.88 6.46 -4.86
C CYS A 202 15.40 7.61 -5.73
N ASP A 203 16.69 7.91 -5.63
CA ASP A 203 17.34 8.86 -6.52
C ASP A 203 17.80 8.23 -7.85
N MET A 204 18.36 9.04 -8.74
CA MET A 204 18.87 8.57 -10.05
C MET A 204 20.08 7.63 -9.94
N ALA A 205 20.73 7.57 -8.77
CA ALA A 205 21.81 6.64 -8.46
C ALA A 205 21.28 5.35 -7.80
N MET A 206 19.96 5.17 -7.74
CA MET A 206 19.28 4.07 -7.05
C MET A 206 19.59 3.99 -5.55
N SER A 207 19.95 5.12 -4.94
CA SER A 207 19.97 5.25 -3.49
C SER A 207 18.53 5.40 -3.01
N CYS A 208 18.00 4.34 -2.44
CA CYS A 208 16.62 4.26 -1.99
C CYS A 208 16.49 4.48 -0.49
N GLY A 209 15.31 4.92 -0.07
CA GLY A 209 14.96 5.05 1.33
C GLY A 209 13.46 4.99 1.54
N ILE A 210 13.10 4.89 2.81
CA ILE A 210 11.72 4.83 3.28
C ILE A 210 11.48 5.92 4.31
N LYS A 211 10.23 6.34 4.40
CA LYS A 211 9.67 7.12 5.50
C LYS A 211 8.67 6.24 6.24
N TYR A 212 8.65 6.31 7.56
CA TYR A 212 7.79 5.44 8.36
C TYR A 212 7.39 6.06 9.71
N GLN A 213 6.29 5.57 10.25
CA GLN A 213 5.87 5.76 11.62
C GLN A 213 6.34 4.59 12.49
N ASP A 214 6.97 4.89 13.62
CA ASP A 214 7.22 3.91 14.69
C ASP A 214 6.14 4.07 15.76
N PRO A 215 5.39 3.02 16.12
CA PRO A 215 4.37 3.09 17.16
C PRO A 215 4.90 3.48 18.55
N ASN A 216 6.22 3.43 18.80
CA ASN A 216 6.83 3.95 20.03
C ASN A 216 6.97 5.49 20.02
N MET A 217 7.02 6.11 18.83
CA MET A 217 7.09 7.56 18.60
C MET A 217 6.15 7.97 17.47
N PRO A 218 4.82 7.78 17.62
CA PRO A 218 3.90 7.87 16.50
C PRO A 218 3.67 9.32 16.01
N THR A 219 4.15 10.32 16.75
CA THR A 219 4.08 11.74 16.37
C THR A 219 5.24 12.21 15.50
N VAL A 220 6.23 11.36 15.22
CA VAL A 220 7.43 11.71 14.46
C VAL A 220 7.59 10.77 13.27
N GLU A 221 7.53 11.32 12.06
CA GLU A 221 7.91 10.60 10.84
C GLU A 221 9.42 10.39 10.83
N GLN A 222 9.83 9.15 10.63
CA GLN A 222 11.22 8.74 10.59
C GLN A 222 11.62 8.44 9.15
N ILE A 223 12.92 8.58 8.86
CA ILE A 223 13.48 8.36 7.53
C ILE A 223 14.67 7.42 7.66
N ALA A 224 14.75 6.41 6.80
CA ALA A 224 15.88 5.50 6.73
C ALA A 224 16.32 5.26 5.29
N SER A 225 17.63 5.24 5.06
CA SER A 225 18.19 4.73 3.81
C SER A 225 18.11 3.21 3.80
N VAL A 226 17.69 2.63 2.68
CA VAL A 226 17.53 1.19 2.52
C VAL A 226 18.72 0.61 1.77
N MET A 227 19.25 -0.47 2.31
CA MET A 227 20.26 -1.33 1.71
C MET A 227 19.58 -2.60 1.18
N ILE A 228 20.01 -3.08 0.02
CA ILE A 228 19.54 -4.35 -0.52
C ILE A 228 20.65 -5.39 -0.34
N ASN A 229 20.36 -6.47 0.38
CA ASN A 229 21.29 -7.58 0.57
C ASN A 229 20.58 -8.90 0.29
N ASN A 230 21.08 -9.67 -0.67
CA ASN A 230 20.46 -10.91 -1.14
C ASN A 230 18.96 -10.77 -1.44
N GLY A 231 18.57 -9.64 -2.05
CA GLY A 231 17.18 -9.34 -2.40
C GLY A 231 16.29 -8.90 -1.23
N MET A 232 16.82 -8.80 -0.01
CA MET A 232 16.08 -8.30 1.15
C MET A 232 16.38 -6.83 1.39
N LEU A 233 15.34 -6.08 1.76
CA LEU A 233 15.46 -4.70 2.20
C LEU A 233 15.95 -4.68 3.65
N MET A 234 16.99 -3.89 3.93
CA MET A 234 17.59 -3.72 5.24
C MET A 234 17.83 -2.24 5.53
N PHE A 235 17.79 -1.83 6.78
CA PHE A 235 18.21 -0.49 7.19
C PHE A 235 18.74 -0.51 8.62
N THR A 236 19.39 0.56 9.03
CA THR A 236 20.03 0.67 10.35
C THR A 236 19.31 1.68 11.22
N GLY A 237 19.09 1.29 12.47
CA GLY A 237 18.46 2.15 13.46
C GLY A 237 16.94 2.12 13.41
N VAL A 238 16.31 1.90 14.55
CA VAL A 238 14.89 2.11 14.80
C VAL A 238 14.78 3.00 16.05
N PRO A 239 14.90 4.34 15.88
CA PRO A 239 15.08 5.26 17.00
C PRO A 239 13.95 5.22 18.03
N GLY A 240 12.69 5.05 17.60
CA GLY A 240 11.58 4.94 18.53
C GLY A 240 11.68 3.73 19.47
N SER A 241 12.45 2.72 19.09
CA SER A 241 12.73 1.53 19.90
C SER A 241 14.12 1.54 20.56
N ASN A 242 14.90 2.63 20.43
CA ASN A 242 16.30 2.73 20.84
C ASN A 242 17.19 1.59 20.28
N PHE A 243 16.83 1.02 19.14
CA PHE A 243 17.59 -0.05 18.50
C PHE A 243 18.57 0.56 17.49
N ASN A 244 19.86 0.30 17.64
CA ASN A 244 20.91 0.86 16.77
C ASN A 244 21.51 -0.15 15.77
N GLY A 245 21.01 -1.38 15.76
CA GLY A 245 21.47 -2.42 14.85
C GLY A 245 20.85 -2.32 13.45
N THR A 246 21.27 -3.24 12.58
CA THR A 246 20.63 -3.43 11.28
C THR A 246 19.40 -4.33 11.43
N VAL A 247 18.31 -3.93 10.80
CA VAL A 247 17.09 -4.72 10.67
C VAL A 247 16.85 -5.10 9.21
N THR A 248 16.19 -6.23 9.02
CA THR A 248 15.68 -6.70 7.72
C THR A 248 14.17 -6.54 7.70
N ILE A 249 13.60 -6.05 6.60
CA ILE A 249 12.15 -6.08 6.37
C ILE A 249 11.74 -7.53 6.02
N THR A 250 11.04 -8.18 6.94
CA THR A 250 10.67 -9.60 6.82
C THR A 250 9.27 -9.83 6.30
N ALA A 251 8.39 -8.84 6.40
CA ALA A 251 7.05 -8.91 5.84
C ALA A 251 6.54 -7.52 5.50
N ALA A 252 5.59 -7.44 4.56
CA ALA A 252 4.76 -6.26 4.36
C ALA A 252 3.31 -6.69 4.15
N PHE A 253 2.39 -5.84 4.58
CA PHE A 253 0.95 -6.00 4.46
C PHE A 253 0.41 -4.68 3.93
N SER A 254 -0.29 -4.72 2.81
CA SER A 254 -0.92 -3.53 2.27
C SER A 254 -2.43 -3.68 2.28
N GLU A 255 -3.12 -2.59 2.58
CA GLU A 255 -4.54 -2.47 2.41
C GLU A 255 -4.86 -1.46 1.32
N SER A 256 -5.70 -1.90 0.37
CA SER A 256 -6.11 -1.12 -0.79
C SER A 256 -7.63 -0.89 -0.78
N PRO A 257 -8.11 0.38 -0.73
CA PRO A 257 -9.53 0.70 -0.71
C PRO A 257 -10.24 0.26 -1.99
N ILE A 258 -11.51 -0.11 -1.88
CA ILE A 258 -12.39 -0.38 -3.04
C ILE A 258 -13.41 0.75 -3.16
N PRO A 259 -13.46 1.48 -4.29
CA PRO A 259 -12.61 1.33 -5.48
C PRO A 259 -11.20 1.87 -5.25
N GLU A 260 -10.21 1.23 -5.88
CA GLU A 260 -8.79 1.58 -5.78
C GLU A 260 -8.58 3.09 -6.05
N PRO A 261 -7.77 3.82 -5.27
CA PRO A 261 -7.64 5.28 -5.42
C PRO A 261 -7.20 5.71 -6.82
N SER A 262 -6.38 4.89 -7.50
CA SER A 262 -5.97 5.10 -8.89
C SER A 262 -7.14 5.15 -9.87
N SER A 263 -8.27 4.51 -9.55
CA SER A 263 -9.50 4.52 -10.35
C SER A 263 -10.36 5.78 -10.16
N LEU A 264 -10.24 6.48 -9.01
CA LEU A 264 -10.95 7.75 -8.75
C LEU A 264 -10.33 8.93 -9.51
N LEU A 265 -9.01 8.99 -9.66
CA LEU A 265 -8.33 9.98 -10.48
C LEU A 265 -8.64 9.81 -11.97
N GLY A 266 -8.85 8.57 -12.43
CA GLY A 266 -9.26 8.26 -13.80
C GLY A 266 -10.66 8.77 -14.16
N ILE A 267 -11.60 8.77 -13.22
CA ILE A 267 -12.99 9.21 -13.48
C ILE A 267 -13.11 10.74 -13.46
N LEU A 268 -12.37 11.43 -12.58
CA LEU A 268 -12.37 12.91 -12.54
C LEU A 268 -11.62 13.55 -13.72
N ALA A 269 -10.61 12.88 -14.27
CA ALA A 269 -9.89 13.35 -15.46
C ALA A 269 -10.72 13.26 -16.76
N ILE A 270 -11.65 12.30 -16.86
CA ILE A 270 -12.52 12.14 -18.05
C ILE A 270 -13.82 12.97 -17.90
N GLY A 271 -14.34 13.11 -16.67
CA GLY A 271 -15.56 13.88 -16.39
C GLY A 271 -15.44 15.40 -16.62
N SER A 272 -14.24 15.96 -16.45
CA SER A 272 -14.00 17.40 -16.61
C SER A 272 -13.75 17.84 -18.07
N LEU A 273 -13.33 16.94 -18.95
CA LEU A 273 -13.21 17.21 -20.40
C LEU A 273 -14.51 16.98 -21.17
N GLY A 274 -15.40 16.11 -20.66
CA GLY A 274 -16.73 15.87 -21.24
C GLY A 274 -17.71 17.04 -21.06
N ALA A 275 -17.67 17.74 -19.92
CA ALA A 275 -18.62 18.82 -19.61
C ALA A 275 -18.32 20.14 -20.37
N ILE A 276 -17.04 20.45 -20.63
CA ILE A 276 -16.64 21.67 -21.37
C ILE A 276 -16.95 21.53 -22.88
N SER A 277 -16.94 20.29 -23.40
CA SER A 277 -17.26 19.98 -24.79
C SER A 277 -18.77 20.07 -25.11
N ALA A 278 -19.62 19.79 -24.12
CA ALA A 278 -21.08 19.80 -24.29
C ALA A 278 -21.68 21.21 -24.20
N LEU A 279 -21.08 22.12 -23.41
CA LEU A 279 -21.57 23.50 -23.28
C LEU A 279 -21.21 24.39 -24.48
N LYS A 280 -20.20 24.03 -25.28
CA LYS A 280 -19.80 24.80 -26.47
C LYS A 280 -20.56 24.41 -27.75
N ARG A 281 -21.37 23.34 -27.72
CA ARG A 281 -22.09 22.83 -28.90
C ARG A 281 -23.56 23.26 -29.01
N ASN A 282 -24.12 23.88 -27.97
CA ASN A 282 -25.50 24.42 -27.96
C ASN A 282 -25.54 25.96 -28.13
N SER A 283 -24.52 26.55 -28.74
CA SER A 283 -24.44 28.00 -28.98
C SER A 283 -24.06 28.31 -30.42
N LYS A 284 -24.77 27.72 -31.38
CA LYS A 284 -24.90 28.22 -32.76
C LYS A 284 -26.22 27.75 -33.35
#